data_AF-A0A6G9NCX0-F1
#
_entry.id   AF-A0A6G9NCX0-F1
#
_cell.length_a   1.000
_cell.length_b   1.000
_cell.length_c   1.000
_cell.angle_alpha   90.00
_cell.angle_beta   90.00
_cell.angle_gamma   90.00
#
_symmetry.space_group_name_H-M   'P 1'
#
loop_
_entity.id
_entity.type
_entity.pdbx_description
1 polymer ?
#
loop_
_entity_poly.entity_id
_entity_poly.type
_entity_poly.pdbx_seq_one_letter_code
_entity_poly.pdbx_strand_id
1 'polypeptide(L)'
;MSALPPDQVRSMRESADAAKEPLGSLARRWHGLHEQAAGLAALAGLAPEAESGAVAGFSARLGEASEWQRELAWQGIEDIDAMMRPGLAALETLTARGQEAAAPALALWREFHAARDAVLAAVSRD
;
A
#
# COMPACT_ATOMS: atom_id res chain seq x y z
N MET A 1 1.03 -38.07 10.20
CA MET A 1 1.71 -36.76 10.29
C MET A 1 2.15 -36.39 8.89
N SER A 2 1.38 -35.57 8.17
CA SER A 2 1.81 -35.07 6.86
C SER A 2 2.73 -33.88 7.11
N ALA A 3 3.99 -33.98 6.72
CA ALA A 3 4.91 -32.84 6.76
C ALA A 3 4.43 -31.81 5.73
N LEU A 4 4.43 -30.53 6.11
CA LEU A 4 4.10 -29.44 5.21
C LEU A 4 5.13 -29.39 4.06
N PRO A 5 4.70 -29.12 2.81
CA PRO A 5 5.61 -28.91 1.69
C PRO A 5 6.63 -27.79 1.99
N PRO A 6 7.89 -27.91 1.50
CA PRO A 6 8.95 -26.94 1.79
C PRO A 6 8.59 -25.49 1.43
N ASP A 7 7.87 -25.28 0.33
CA ASP A 7 7.45 -23.96 -0.12
C ASP A 7 6.44 -23.32 0.84
N GLN A 8 5.56 -24.13 1.43
CA GLN A 8 4.57 -23.67 2.39
C GLN A 8 5.24 -23.29 3.72
N VAL A 9 6.25 -24.06 4.15
CA VAL A 9 7.07 -23.73 5.32
C VAL A 9 7.86 -22.44 5.11
N ARG A 10 8.36 -22.20 3.89
CA ARG A 10 9.05 -20.96 3.52
C ARG A 10 8.12 -19.75 3.56
N SER A 11 6.96 -19.84 2.92
CA SER A 11 5.95 -18.77 2.94
C SER A 11 5.49 -18.44 4.37
N MET A 12 5.27 -19.45 5.21
CA MET A 12 4.94 -19.23 6.63
C MET A 12 6.08 -18.53 7.41
N ARG A 13 7.35 -18.80 7.07
CA ARG A 13 8.49 -18.11 7.70
C ARG A 13 8.62 -16.67 7.24
N GLU A 14 8.49 -16.43 5.94
CA GLU A 14 8.54 -15.08 5.36
C GLU A 14 7.43 -14.21 5.99
N SER A 15 6.22 -14.77 6.16
CA SER A 15 5.14 -14.11 6.89
C SER A 15 5.42 -13.91 8.38
N ALA A 16 5.97 -14.91 9.07
CA ALA A 16 6.32 -14.74 10.48
C ALA A 16 7.43 -13.68 10.69
N ASP A 17 8.29 -13.45 9.69
CA ASP A 17 9.32 -12.42 9.75
C ASP A 17 8.77 -11.03 9.38
N ALA A 18 7.83 -10.93 8.45
CA ALA A 18 7.08 -9.70 8.17
C ALA A 18 6.23 -9.24 9.38
N ALA A 19 5.59 -10.17 10.10
CA ALA A 19 4.90 -9.86 11.35
C ALA A 19 5.83 -9.33 12.47
N LYS A 20 7.16 -9.56 12.37
CA LYS A 20 8.17 -9.01 13.31
C LYS A 20 8.67 -7.63 12.91
N GLU A 21 8.39 -7.16 11.69
CA GLU A 21 8.77 -5.80 11.31
C GLU A 21 8.06 -4.79 12.22
N PRO A 22 8.76 -3.74 12.69
CA PRO A 22 8.17 -2.80 13.63
C PRO A 22 6.92 -2.13 13.05
N LEU A 23 5.84 -2.06 13.82
CA LEU A 23 4.61 -1.35 13.43
C LEU A 23 4.86 0.11 12.96
N GLY A 24 5.88 0.76 13.52
CA GLY A 24 6.31 2.10 13.10
C GLY A 24 6.97 2.14 11.71
N SER A 25 7.57 1.02 11.25
CA SER A 25 8.06 0.85 9.87
C SER A 25 6.88 0.87 8.90
N LEU A 26 5.84 0.08 9.21
CA LEU A 26 4.65 -0.04 8.37
C LEU A 26 3.85 1.27 8.29
N ALA A 27 3.66 1.94 9.42
CA ALA A 27 2.98 3.24 9.47
C ALA A 27 3.68 4.33 8.65
N ARG A 28 5.02 4.34 8.62
CA ARG A 28 5.79 5.27 7.78
C ARG A 28 5.64 4.95 6.29
N ARG A 29 5.71 3.68 5.91
CA ARG A 29 5.47 3.26 4.51
C ARG A 29 4.07 3.66 4.06
N TRP A 30 3.06 3.38 4.89
CA TRP A 30 1.68 3.80 4.65
C TRP A 30 1.57 5.30 4.38
N HIS A 31 2.18 6.14 5.23
CA HIS A 31 2.19 7.58 5.02
C HIS A 31 2.87 7.98 3.69
N GLY A 32 4.03 7.40 3.39
CA GLY A 32 4.75 7.68 2.15
C GLY A 32 3.98 7.27 0.88
N LEU A 33 3.17 6.20 0.94
CA LEU A 33 2.28 5.82 -0.16
C LEU A 33 1.20 6.89 -0.40
N HIS A 34 0.66 7.47 0.68
CA HIS A 34 -0.33 8.55 0.60
C HIS A 34 0.25 9.84 0.02
N GLU A 35 1.49 10.19 0.37
CA GLU A 35 2.19 11.35 -0.23
C GLU A 35 2.38 11.15 -1.74
N GLN A 36 2.80 9.96 -2.17
CA GLN A 36 2.93 9.64 -3.58
C GLN A 36 1.58 9.69 -4.32
N ALA A 37 0.51 9.19 -3.70
CA ALA A 37 -0.84 9.26 -4.26
C ALA A 37 -1.36 10.71 -4.39
N ALA A 38 -1.02 11.60 -3.45
CA ALA A 38 -1.31 13.02 -3.58
C ALA A 38 -0.60 13.66 -4.80
N GLY A 39 0.65 13.25 -5.06
CA GLY A 39 1.37 13.63 -6.28
C GLY A 39 0.68 13.15 -7.56
N LEU A 40 0.17 11.91 -7.57
CA LEU A 40 -0.62 11.38 -8.68
C LEU A 40 -1.92 12.15 -8.90
N ALA A 41 -2.62 12.51 -7.83
CA ALA A 41 -3.84 13.31 -7.90
C ALA A 41 -3.57 14.69 -8.54
N ALA A 42 -2.49 15.35 -8.14
CA ALA A 42 -2.06 16.61 -8.72
C ALA A 42 -1.73 16.48 -10.22
N LEU A 43 -0.99 15.42 -10.60
CA LEU A 43 -0.66 15.14 -12.00
C LEU A 43 -1.91 14.81 -12.84
N ALA A 44 -2.91 14.19 -12.24
CA ALA A 44 -4.21 13.89 -12.84
C ALA A 44 -5.17 15.10 -12.89
N GLY A 45 -4.79 16.26 -12.33
CA GLY A 45 -5.64 17.44 -12.27
C GLY A 45 -6.83 17.30 -11.31
N LEU A 46 -6.72 16.42 -10.31
CA LEU A 46 -7.74 16.25 -9.28
C LEU A 46 -7.57 17.28 -8.16
N ALA A 47 -8.69 17.64 -7.52
CA ALA A 47 -8.64 18.40 -6.29
C ALA A 47 -7.98 17.56 -5.17
N PRO A 48 -7.28 18.20 -4.21
CA PRO A 48 -6.74 17.49 -3.05
C PRO A 48 -7.83 16.70 -2.34
N GLU A 49 -7.55 15.42 -2.02
CA GLU A 49 -8.44 14.65 -1.16
C GLU A 49 -8.43 15.31 0.23
N ALA A 50 -9.60 15.49 0.85
CA ALA A 50 -9.63 15.82 2.26
C ALA A 50 -8.93 14.70 3.02
N GLU A 51 -8.04 15.01 3.97
CA GLU A 51 -7.35 14.01 4.78
C GLU A 51 -8.38 13.01 5.33
N SER A 52 -8.43 11.82 4.74
CA SER A 52 -9.36 10.80 5.17
C SER A 52 -8.94 10.34 6.55
N GLY A 53 -9.84 10.41 7.53
CA GLY A 53 -9.60 9.89 8.89
C GLY A 53 -9.15 8.42 8.90
N ALA A 54 -9.32 7.70 7.79
CA ALA A 54 -8.80 6.36 7.61
C ALA A 54 -7.26 6.29 7.59
N VAL A 55 -6.56 7.33 7.13
CA VAL A 55 -5.10 7.41 7.11
C VAL A 55 -4.56 7.65 8.52
N ALA A 56 -5.15 8.60 9.25
CA ALA A 56 -4.74 8.95 10.60
C ALA A 56 -4.98 7.81 11.62
N GLY A 57 -6.03 7.00 11.41
CA GLY A 57 -6.38 5.88 12.29
C GLY A 57 -5.60 4.58 12.05
N PHE A 58 -4.77 4.49 11.01
CA PHE A 58 -4.16 3.23 10.59
C PHE A 58 -3.26 2.59 11.66
N SER A 59 -2.39 3.38 12.30
CA SER A 59 -1.49 2.88 13.37
C SER A 59 -2.27 2.34 14.57
N ALA A 60 -3.39 2.96 14.93
CA ALA A 60 -4.25 2.49 16.00
C ALA A 60 -4.89 1.14 15.63
N ARG A 61 -5.42 1.01 14.42
CA ARG A 61 -5.99 -0.24 13.89
C ARG A 61 -4.96 -1.37 13.87
N LEU A 62 -3.73 -1.11 13.45
CA LEU A 62 -2.64 -2.11 13.48
C LEU A 62 -2.30 -2.58 14.90
N GLY A 63 -2.37 -1.70 15.89
CA GLY A 63 -2.16 -2.04 17.30
C GLY A 63 -3.23 -2.96 17.87
N GLU A 64 -4.47 -2.85 17.37
CA GLU A 64 -5.60 -3.70 17.77
C GLU A 64 -5.77 -4.97 16.93
N ALA A 65 -5.14 -5.03 15.75
CA ALA A 65 -5.25 -6.14 14.81
C ALA A 65 -4.65 -7.44 15.35
N SER A 66 -5.12 -8.58 14.84
CA SER A 66 -4.46 -9.88 15.03
C SER A 66 -3.15 -9.96 14.25
N GLU A 67 -2.31 -10.95 14.55
CA GLU A 67 -1.05 -11.18 13.83
C GLU A 67 -1.27 -11.44 12.33
N TRP A 68 -2.27 -12.26 11.99
CA TRP A 68 -2.68 -12.51 10.61
C TRP A 68 -3.12 -11.25 9.87
N GLN A 69 -3.90 -10.38 10.51
CA GLN A 69 -4.34 -9.12 9.89
C GLN A 69 -3.17 -8.15 9.67
N ARG A 70 -2.21 -8.11 10.59
CA ARG A 70 -0.98 -7.33 10.41
C ARG A 70 -0.15 -7.85 9.24
N GLU A 71 -0.05 -9.17 9.10
CA GLU A 71 0.64 -9.80 7.98
C GLU A 71 -0.02 -9.46 6.64
N LEU A 72 -1.34 -9.57 6.55
CA LEU A 72 -2.08 -9.16 5.35
C LEU A 72 -1.88 -7.68 5.01
N ALA A 73 -1.88 -6.81 6.04
CA ALA A 73 -1.60 -5.39 5.85
C ALA A 73 -0.17 -5.13 5.34
N TRP A 74 0.80 -5.91 5.84
CA TRP A 74 2.18 -5.84 5.38
C TRP A 74 2.29 -6.19 3.89
N GLN A 75 1.76 -7.35 3.50
CA GLN A 75 1.74 -7.81 2.11
C GLN A 75 1.03 -6.82 1.19
N GLY A 76 -0.15 -6.32 1.60
CA GLY A 76 -0.87 -5.34 0.81
C GLY A 76 -0.11 -4.02 0.62
N ILE A 77 0.67 -3.59 1.61
CA ILE A 77 1.55 -2.41 1.47
C ILE A 77 2.71 -2.69 0.52
N GLU A 78 3.32 -3.88 0.58
CA GLU A 78 4.36 -4.29 -0.37
C GLU A 78 3.85 -4.38 -1.81
N ASP A 79 2.64 -4.88 -2.01
CA ASP A 79 1.98 -4.94 -3.31
C ASP A 79 1.72 -3.53 -3.87
N ILE A 80 1.25 -2.60 -3.03
CA ILE A 80 1.08 -1.20 -3.43
C ILE A 80 2.43 -0.59 -3.82
N ASP A 81 3.48 -0.78 -3.02
CA ASP A 81 4.84 -0.29 -3.34
C ASP A 81 5.34 -0.85 -4.68
N ALA A 82 5.12 -2.15 -4.92
CA ALA A 82 5.53 -2.83 -6.14
C ALA A 82 4.80 -2.31 -7.38
N MET A 83 3.53 -1.92 -7.24
CA MET A 83 2.73 -1.29 -8.29
C MET A 83 3.13 0.18 -8.51
N MET A 84 3.25 0.97 -7.44
CA MET A 84 3.45 2.42 -7.54
C MET A 84 4.82 2.79 -8.09
N ARG A 85 5.88 2.08 -7.69
CA ARG A 85 7.25 2.39 -8.11
C ARG A 85 7.45 2.42 -9.63
N PRO A 86 7.11 1.37 -10.41
CA PRO A 86 7.23 1.42 -11.86
C PRO A 86 6.24 2.41 -12.51
N GLY A 87 5.04 2.56 -11.94
CA GLY A 87 4.04 3.51 -12.43
C GLY A 87 4.52 4.97 -12.34
N LEU A 88 5.09 5.36 -11.20
CA LEU A 88 5.67 6.68 -10.99
C LEU A 88 6.86 6.94 -11.91
N ALA A 89 7.79 5.97 -12.03
CA ALA A 89 8.92 6.10 -12.95
C ALA A 89 8.50 6.28 -14.41
N ALA A 90 7.42 5.60 -14.83
CA ALA A 90 6.85 5.78 -16.15
C ALA A 90 6.26 7.18 -16.33
N LEU A 91 5.52 7.69 -15.32
CA LEU A 91 4.95 9.03 -15.34
C LEU A 91 6.02 10.13 -15.38
N GLU A 92 7.09 9.99 -14.59
CA GLU A 92 8.25 10.87 -14.63
C GLU A 92 8.90 10.91 -16.03
N THR A 93 8.96 9.75 -16.70
CA THR A 93 9.48 9.67 -18.07
C THR A 93 8.58 10.41 -19.07
N LEU A 94 7.26 10.30 -18.93
CA LEU A 94 6.30 11.01 -19.78
C LEU A 94 6.42 12.52 -19.59
N THR A 95 6.43 12.99 -18.34
CA THR A 95 6.51 14.43 -18.03
C THR A 95 7.85 15.03 -18.46
N ALA A 96 8.96 14.31 -18.27
CA ALA A 96 10.28 14.74 -18.75
C ALA A 96 10.35 14.87 -20.28
N ARG A 97 9.51 14.13 -21.01
CA ARG A 97 9.37 14.21 -22.48
C ARG A 97 8.33 15.24 -22.93
N GLY A 98 7.70 15.98 -22.01
CA GLY A 98 6.62 16.91 -22.31
C GLY A 98 5.34 16.23 -22.80
N GLN A 99 5.16 14.95 -22.50
CA GLN A 99 3.96 14.19 -22.86
C GLN A 99 2.87 14.36 -21.81
N GLU A 100 1.62 14.29 -22.25
CA GLU A 100 0.45 14.31 -21.37
C GLU A 100 0.46 13.05 -20.48
N ALA A 101 0.27 13.24 -19.18
CA ALA A 101 0.41 12.21 -18.16
C ALA A 101 -0.81 12.10 -17.23
N ALA A 102 -1.82 12.95 -17.40
CA ALA A 102 -2.99 12.99 -16.52
C ALA A 102 -3.82 11.71 -16.61
N ALA A 103 -4.06 11.18 -17.82
CA ALA A 103 -4.82 9.94 -17.99
C ALA A 103 -4.17 8.71 -17.29
N PRO A 104 -2.88 8.39 -17.50
CA PRO A 104 -2.23 7.31 -16.78
C PRO A 104 -2.05 7.60 -15.27
N ALA A 105 -1.87 8.86 -14.87
CA ALA A 105 -1.82 9.22 -13.46
C ALA A 105 -3.16 8.96 -12.75
N LEU A 106 -4.28 9.30 -13.40
CA LEU A 106 -5.62 9.03 -12.90
C LEU A 106 -5.88 7.52 -12.74
N ALA A 107 -5.42 6.71 -13.70
CA ALA A 107 -5.54 5.26 -13.61
C ALA A 107 -4.79 4.71 -12.40
N LEU A 108 -3.51 5.06 -12.25
CA LEU A 108 -2.69 4.60 -11.12
C LEU A 108 -3.22 5.10 -9.77
N TRP A 109 -3.73 6.33 -9.72
CA TRP A 109 -4.39 6.87 -8.53
C TRP A 109 -5.60 6.01 -8.13
N ARG A 110 -6.46 5.61 -9.08
CA ARG A 110 -7.61 4.74 -8.79
C ARG A 110 -7.19 3.37 -8.29
N GLU A 111 -6.16 2.77 -8.88
CA GLU A 111 -5.63 1.47 -8.42
C GLU A 111 -5.08 1.56 -7.00
N PHE A 112 -4.34 2.64 -6.68
CA PHE A 112 -3.91 2.91 -5.31
C PHE A 112 -5.10 2.97 -4.34
N HIS A 113 -6.17 3.70 -4.70
CA HIS A 113 -7.35 3.79 -3.85
C HIS A 113 -8.02 2.44 -3.61
N ALA A 114 -8.16 1.62 -4.64
CA ALA A 114 -8.73 0.28 -4.50
C ALA A 114 -7.88 -0.61 -3.58
N ALA A 115 -6.56 -0.60 -3.76
CA ALA A 115 -5.64 -1.38 -2.93
C ALA A 115 -5.58 -0.87 -1.48
N ARG A 116 -5.58 0.46 -1.29
CA ARG A 116 -5.67 1.11 0.03
C ARG A 116 -6.90 0.65 0.79
N ASP A 117 -8.06 0.66 0.13
CA ASP A 117 -9.32 0.29 0.77
C ASP A 117 -9.31 -1.21 1.16
N ALA A 118 -8.66 -2.07 0.38
CA ALA A 118 -8.45 -3.48 0.73
C ALA A 118 -7.55 -3.67 1.97
N VAL A 119 -6.45 -2.92 2.06
CA VAL A 119 -5.56 -2.93 3.25
C VAL A 119 -6.30 -2.47 4.49
N LEU A 120 -7.10 -1.40 4.37
CA LEU A 120 -7.90 -0.87 5.48
C LEU A 120 -8.97 -1.88 5.94
N ALA A 121 -9.61 -2.59 5.00
CA ALA A 121 -10.55 -3.65 5.32
C ALA A 121 -9.88 -4.81 6.07
N ALA A 122 -8.65 -5.20 5.70
CA ALA A 122 -7.92 -6.28 6.36
C ALA A 122 -7.64 -6.02 7.85
N VAL A 123 -7.50 -4.75 8.25
CA VAL A 123 -7.22 -4.34 9.65
C VAL A 123 -8.44 -3.76 10.37
N SER A 124 -9.61 -3.79 9.74
CA SER A 124 -10.87 -3.38 10.38
C SER A 124 -11.45 -4.56 11.19
N ARG A 125 -12.17 -4.24 12.27
CA ARG A 125 -12.91 -5.24 13.04
C ARG A 125 -14.22 -5.56 12.31
N ASP A 126 -14.55 -6.84 12.18
CA ASP A 126 -15.90 -7.31 11.86
C ASP A 126 -16.90 -6.94 12.97
#